data_AF-A0A2V1E9L9-F1
#
_entry.id   AF-A0A2V1E9L9-F1
#
_cell.length_a   1.000
_cell.length_b   1.000
_cell.length_c   1.000
_cell.angle_alpha   90.00
_cell.angle_beta   90.00
_cell.angle_gamma   90.00
#
_symmetry.space_group_name_H-M   'P 1'
#
loop_
_entity.id
_entity.type
_entity.pdbx_description
1 polymer ?
#
loop_
_entity_poly.entity_id
_entity_poly.type
_entity_poly.pdbx_seq_one_letter_code
_entity_poly.pdbx_strand_id
1 'polypeptide(L)'
;MPAMLEDPTAPIIYRNPGDLNFSVPGGPLPPGIAPRQVTLRDRVTTATVIPFSAPNQVPLTLLAYLCDQLGREIEKGDTYPMIDPLPLDNFGPYWFGVFGAIMLLGEIQDGREIHEMARRGCDWERECLGSFYIKPNYPGRSSHVCNGGFLVTDASRNRGVGRLMGEIYLDWAPKLGYTYSVFNLVYETNVASCRIWDALGFKRLGRVKGCGNLKSYPGELVDAIIYGRDLGQDDDFVSEERFDKIRFYLKNGKYPNGADRAEKSRLRSAATHYKLLPPNGIDGERLMLKGKEVISDPQRQYEIAREVHHKSHGGINKTTAAIAESYHWVRIKETVSQVIRNCPECSEMNKGLSAVRVQQTRFTQLSGSPVQMGTSTPAGDFLSSQPLSLQRTDSPGNQLQLEASQQFPGFPTGHNDYEMPLDPALMEGVHPPLSLEDLPPSPFLSAAHVRCEGRNTAPFDKVWFSAFKT
;
A
#
# COMPACT_ATOMS: atom_id res chain seq x y z
N MET A 1 30.29 -0.52 -12.12
CA MET A 1 29.23 0.20 -11.38
C MET A 1 28.04 -0.74 -11.30
N PRO A 2 27.67 -1.31 -10.13
CA PRO A 2 26.53 -2.23 -10.09
C PRO A 2 25.22 -1.45 -9.95
N ALA A 3 24.30 -1.67 -10.89
CA ALA A 3 22.89 -1.38 -10.75
C ALA A 3 22.23 -2.63 -10.17
N MET A 4 21.84 -2.62 -8.89
CA MET A 4 21.21 -3.80 -8.29
C MET A 4 19.70 -3.83 -8.58
N LEU A 5 19.26 -5.01 -9.00
CA LEU A 5 17.88 -5.44 -9.20
C LEU A 5 17.39 -6.14 -7.91
N GLU A 6 16.10 -6.07 -7.59
CA GLU A 6 15.48 -6.94 -6.58
C GLU A 6 15.41 -8.37 -7.11
N ASP A 7 16.25 -9.26 -6.61
CA ASP A 7 16.11 -10.71 -6.78
C ASP A 7 15.43 -11.27 -5.53
N PRO A 8 14.27 -11.96 -5.66
CA PRO A 8 13.57 -12.56 -4.53
C PRO A 8 14.36 -13.65 -3.79
N THR A 9 15.38 -14.23 -4.43
CA THR A 9 16.30 -15.19 -3.83
C THR A 9 17.52 -14.55 -3.17
N ALA A 10 17.72 -13.24 -3.37
CA ALA A 10 18.80 -12.52 -2.74
C ALA A 10 18.62 -12.49 -1.21
N PRO A 11 19.72 -12.46 -0.45
CA PRO A 11 19.65 -12.34 1.00
C PRO A 11 18.88 -11.08 1.39
N ILE A 12 18.07 -11.21 2.44
CA ILE A 12 17.24 -10.11 2.94
C ILE A 12 18.13 -8.92 3.29
N ILE A 13 17.83 -7.78 2.69
CA ILE A 13 18.50 -6.52 2.98
C ILE A 13 17.92 -6.00 4.30
N TYR A 14 18.78 -5.91 5.32
CA TYR A 14 18.42 -5.29 6.58
C TYR A 14 18.92 -3.85 6.65
N ARG A 15 18.28 -3.05 7.49
CA ARG A 15 18.81 -1.75 7.90
C ARG A 15 20.06 -1.94 8.77
N ASN A 16 20.88 -0.90 8.87
CA ASN A 16 22.06 -0.98 9.73
C ASN A 16 21.64 -1.08 11.21
N PRO A 17 22.23 -2.01 11.98
CA PRO A 17 22.04 -2.06 13.42
C PRO A 17 22.53 -0.75 14.04
N GLY A 18 21.61 0.13 14.47
CA GLY A 18 21.91 1.47 14.97
C GLY A 18 20.97 2.58 14.48
N ASP A 19 20.18 2.31 13.44
CA ASP A 19 19.13 3.22 12.98
C ASP A 19 17.97 3.32 14.01
N LEU A 20 17.34 4.50 14.14
CA LEU A 20 16.14 4.70 14.98
C LEU A 20 15.00 3.77 14.55
N ASN A 21 14.32 3.16 15.53
CA ASN A 21 13.25 2.16 15.35
C ASN A 21 13.64 0.90 14.55
N PHE A 22 14.94 0.56 14.53
CA PHE A 22 15.40 -0.71 13.98
C PHE A 22 14.69 -1.88 14.67
N SER A 23 13.92 -2.64 13.88
CA SER A 23 13.24 -3.85 14.34
C SER A 23 14.06 -5.05 13.92
N VAL A 24 14.49 -5.86 14.90
CA VAL A 24 15.11 -7.16 14.60
C VAL A 24 14.04 -8.05 13.94
N PRO A 25 14.36 -8.81 12.89
CA PRO A 25 13.43 -9.78 12.30
C PRO A 25 12.86 -10.72 13.37
N GLY A 26 11.54 -10.87 13.42
CA GLY A 26 10.85 -11.64 14.46
C GLY A 26 10.83 -11.01 15.86
N GLY A 27 11.40 -9.82 16.03
CA GLY A 27 11.32 -9.03 17.26
C GLY A 27 9.95 -8.35 17.44
N PRO A 28 9.73 -7.70 18.60
CA PRO A 28 8.53 -6.92 18.85
C PRO A 28 8.45 -5.74 17.87
N LEU A 29 7.24 -5.46 17.39
CA LEU A 29 6.98 -4.33 16.50
C LEU A 29 7.14 -3.00 17.25
N PRO A 30 7.58 -1.93 16.57
CA PRO A 30 7.67 -0.60 17.15
C PRO A 30 6.33 -0.10 17.73
N PRO A 31 6.37 0.75 18.77
CA PRO A 31 5.17 1.37 19.31
C PRO A 31 4.32 2.07 18.23
N GLY A 32 3.01 1.83 18.25
CA GLY A 32 2.07 2.42 17.29
C GLY A 32 1.86 1.61 16.00
N ILE A 33 2.50 0.44 15.88
CA ILE A 33 2.18 -0.58 14.87
C ILE A 33 1.46 -1.73 15.59
N ALA A 34 0.17 -1.85 15.34
CA ALA A 34 -0.71 -2.84 15.94
C ALA A 34 -1.83 -3.19 14.94
N PRO A 35 -2.59 -4.29 15.14
CA PRO A 35 -3.75 -4.60 14.33
C PRO A 35 -4.68 -3.39 14.18
N ARG A 36 -4.99 -3.03 12.94
CA ARG A 36 -5.75 -1.83 12.61
C ARG A 36 -7.03 -2.18 11.87
N GLN A 37 -8.15 -1.88 12.51
CA GLN A 37 -9.47 -2.01 11.90
C GLN A 37 -9.70 -0.90 10.86
N VAL A 38 -10.30 -1.28 9.74
CA VAL A 38 -10.72 -0.39 8.66
C VAL A 38 -12.10 -0.78 8.17
N THR A 39 -12.86 0.19 7.69
CA THR A 39 -14.14 -0.05 7.03
C THR A 39 -13.93 0.01 5.52
N LEU A 40 -14.42 -1.00 4.79
CA LEU A 40 -14.34 -1.07 3.34
C LEU A 40 -15.20 0.01 2.67
N ARG A 41 -15.11 0.11 1.34
CA ARG A 41 -15.80 1.15 0.55
C ARG A 41 -17.31 1.19 0.73
N ASP A 42 -17.93 0.05 1.07
CA ASP A 42 -19.36 -0.06 1.35
C ASP A 42 -19.79 0.61 2.67
N ARG A 43 -18.83 1.03 3.51
CA ARG A 43 -19.03 1.65 4.82
C ARG A 43 -19.74 0.76 5.83
N VAL A 44 -19.81 -0.54 5.57
CA VAL A 44 -20.50 -1.51 6.44
C VAL A 44 -19.56 -2.65 6.79
N THR A 45 -18.81 -3.15 5.82
CA THR A 45 -17.92 -4.29 6.03
C THR A 45 -16.65 -3.84 6.73
N THR A 46 -16.37 -4.44 7.89
CA THR A 46 -15.12 -4.24 8.63
C THR A 46 -14.06 -5.25 8.20
N ALA A 47 -12.81 -4.80 8.17
CA ALA A 47 -11.64 -5.62 7.96
C ALA A 47 -10.53 -5.18 8.92
N THR A 48 -9.60 -6.07 9.26
CA THR A 48 -8.44 -5.76 10.08
C THR A 48 -7.16 -5.98 9.27
N VAL A 49 -6.24 -5.01 9.31
CA VAL A 49 -4.87 -5.20 8.84
C VAL A 49 -3.97 -5.59 10.00
N ILE A 50 -3.29 -6.73 9.87
CA ILE A 50 -2.49 -7.32 10.93
C ILE A 50 -1.02 -7.30 10.51
N PRO A 51 -0.13 -6.69 11.32
CA PRO A 51 1.30 -6.63 11.03
C PRO A 51 2.04 -7.89 11.51
N PHE A 52 3.09 -8.27 10.78
CA PHE A 52 3.99 -9.39 11.06
C PHE A 52 5.43 -8.95 10.87
N SER A 53 6.31 -9.37 11.77
CA SER A 53 7.76 -9.11 11.73
C SER A 53 8.57 -10.34 11.31
N ALA A 54 7.95 -11.50 11.15
CA ALA A 54 8.60 -12.71 10.65
C ALA A 54 7.61 -13.67 9.96
N PRO A 55 8.09 -14.53 9.04
CA PRO A 55 7.25 -15.48 8.31
C PRO A 55 6.59 -16.53 9.22
N ASN A 56 7.28 -16.96 10.29
CA ASN A 56 6.78 -17.97 11.23
C ASN A 56 5.59 -17.50 12.09
N GLN A 57 5.28 -16.21 12.09
CA GLN A 57 4.11 -15.64 12.77
C GLN A 57 2.83 -15.78 11.93
N VAL A 58 2.95 -16.13 10.65
CA VAL A 58 1.83 -16.32 9.74
C VAL A 58 1.45 -17.80 9.71
N PRO A 59 0.18 -18.18 9.88
CA PRO A 59 -0.25 -19.56 9.73
C PRO A 59 0.10 -20.11 8.35
N LEU A 60 0.63 -21.35 8.29
CA LEU A 60 1.12 -21.95 7.05
C LEU A 60 0.04 -22.02 5.95
N THR A 61 -1.22 -22.25 6.31
CA THR A 61 -2.33 -22.30 5.33
C THR A 61 -2.61 -20.94 4.70
N LEU A 62 -2.50 -19.86 5.48
CA LEU A 62 -2.64 -18.49 4.98
C LEU A 62 -1.41 -18.08 4.14
N LEU A 63 -0.22 -18.49 4.56
CA LEU A 63 1.01 -18.25 3.82
C LEU A 63 0.97 -18.95 2.45
N ALA A 64 0.55 -20.22 2.41
CA ALA A 64 0.37 -20.98 1.18
C ALA A 64 -0.67 -20.35 0.24
N TYR A 65 -1.78 -19.88 0.79
CA TYR A 65 -2.79 -19.15 0.02
C TYR A 65 -2.23 -17.87 -0.60
N LEU A 66 -1.51 -17.04 0.16
CA LEU A 66 -0.89 -15.82 -0.37
C LEU A 66 0.19 -16.12 -1.43
N CYS A 67 0.94 -17.21 -1.25
CA CYS A 67 1.91 -17.68 -2.25
C CYS A 67 1.23 -18.04 -3.57
N ASP A 68 0.12 -18.78 -3.52
CA ASP A 68 -0.69 -19.11 -4.70
C ASP A 68 -1.25 -17.85 -5.37
N GLN A 69 -1.79 -16.91 -4.59
CA GLN A 69 -2.30 -15.65 -5.13
C GLN A 69 -1.21 -14.81 -5.81
N LEU A 70 -0.01 -14.73 -5.24
CA LEU A 70 1.12 -14.07 -5.89
C LEU A 70 1.53 -14.82 -7.16
N GLY A 71 1.58 -16.16 -7.12
CA GLY A 71 1.88 -17.00 -8.28
C GLY A 71 0.94 -16.74 -9.45
N ARG A 72 -0.38 -16.70 -9.21
CA ARG A 72 -1.38 -16.34 -10.23
C ARG A 72 -1.18 -14.93 -10.79
N GLU A 73 -0.78 -13.98 -9.96
CA GLU A 73 -0.54 -12.60 -10.38
C GLU A 73 0.75 -12.49 -11.23
N ILE A 74 1.78 -13.27 -10.90
CA ILE A 74 3.00 -13.44 -11.71
C ILE A 74 2.67 -14.12 -13.04
N GLU A 75 1.87 -15.18 -13.03
CA GLU A 75 1.45 -15.91 -14.22
C GLU A 75 0.59 -15.06 -15.17
N LYS A 76 -0.24 -14.16 -14.63
CA LYS A 76 -0.95 -13.14 -15.43
C LYS A 76 0.06 -12.24 -16.17
N GLY A 77 1.20 -11.93 -15.55
CA GLY A 77 2.36 -11.33 -16.23
C GLY A 77 2.23 -9.85 -16.57
N ASP A 78 1.39 -9.11 -15.84
CA ASP A 78 1.08 -7.70 -16.14
C ASP A 78 1.50 -6.71 -15.02
N THR A 79 1.88 -7.22 -13.84
CA THR A 79 2.06 -6.39 -12.65
C THR A 79 3.41 -6.56 -11.97
N TYR A 80 3.96 -7.77 -11.96
CA TYR A 80 5.29 -8.06 -11.43
C TYR A 80 6.27 -8.42 -12.55
N PRO A 81 7.57 -8.11 -12.39
CA PRO A 81 8.60 -8.43 -13.39
C PRO A 81 9.02 -9.91 -13.40
N MET A 82 8.57 -10.69 -12.41
CA MET A 82 8.88 -12.12 -12.29
C MET A 82 8.16 -12.89 -13.40
N ILE A 83 8.82 -13.92 -13.93
CA ILE A 83 8.24 -14.82 -14.94
C ILE A 83 7.69 -16.07 -14.25
N ASP A 84 8.47 -16.64 -13.34
CA ASP A 84 8.13 -17.88 -12.64
C ASP A 84 7.60 -17.58 -11.23
N PRO A 85 6.52 -18.27 -10.79
CA PRO A 85 6.03 -18.21 -9.42
C PRO A 85 7.10 -18.59 -8.39
N LEU A 86 7.09 -17.93 -7.23
CA LEU A 86 7.97 -18.31 -6.14
C LEU A 86 7.48 -19.61 -5.48
N PRO A 87 8.38 -20.54 -5.13
CA PRO A 87 8.02 -21.66 -4.27
C PRO A 87 7.70 -21.16 -2.84
N LEU A 88 6.85 -21.91 -2.13
CA LEU A 88 6.38 -21.55 -0.80
C LEU A 88 7.52 -21.29 0.19
N ASP A 89 8.57 -22.11 0.13
CA ASP A 89 9.76 -22.00 0.99
C ASP A 89 10.48 -20.64 0.85
N ASN A 90 10.41 -20.04 -0.34
CA ASN A 90 11.02 -18.74 -0.63
C ASN A 90 10.05 -17.58 -0.43
N PHE A 91 8.74 -17.82 -0.59
CA PHE A 91 7.72 -16.78 -0.45
C PHE A 91 7.68 -16.19 0.95
N GLY A 92 7.71 -17.03 2.00
CA GLY A 92 7.70 -16.57 3.39
C GLY A 92 8.84 -15.59 3.69
N PRO A 93 10.10 -16.00 3.52
CA PRO A 93 11.26 -15.11 3.67
C PRO A 93 11.21 -13.86 2.78
N TYR A 94 10.74 -13.99 1.54
CA TYR A 94 10.64 -12.85 0.62
C TYR A 94 9.61 -11.79 1.07
N TRP A 95 8.41 -12.24 1.46
CA TRP A 95 7.28 -11.36 1.72
C TRP A 95 7.21 -10.89 3.18
N PHE A 96 7.63 -11.73 4.12
CA PHE A 96 7.53 -11.47 5.57
C PHE A 96 8.90 -11.42 6.27
N GLY A 97 10.01 -11.42 5.53
CA GLY A 97 11.36 -11.46 6.10
C GLY A 97 11.80 -10.21 6.87
N VAL A 98 11.20 -9.05 6.58
CA VAL A 98 11.44 -7.80 7.32
C VAL A 98 10.17 -7.35 8.01
N PHE A 99 9.14 -7.03 7.21
CA PHE A 99 7.84 -6.61 7.68
C PHE A 99 6.81 -6.94 6.62
N GLY A 100 5.73 -7.61 7.01
CA GLY A 100 4.59 -7.89 6.16
C GLY A 100 3.29 -7.60 6.91
N ALA A 101 2.24 -7.34 6.16
CA ALA A 101 0.93 -7.04 6.71
C ALA A 101 -0.15 -7.72 5.88
N ILE A 102 -1.12 -8.35 6.54
CA ILE A 102 -2.23 -9.04 5.87
C ILE A 102 -3.53 -8.36 6.27
N MET A 103 -4.37 -8.06 5.28
CA MET A 103 -5.72 -7.57 5.50
C MET A 103 -6.70 -8.74 5.46
N LEU A 104 -7.40 -8.97 6.57
CA LEU A 104 -8.41 -10.01 6.72
C LEU A 104 -9.78 -9.38 6.98
N LEU A 105 -10.84 -10.05 6.55
CA LEU A 105 -12.22 -9.66 6.81
C LEU A 105 -12.57 -9.84 8.30
N GLY A 106 -13.43 -8.97 8.83
CA GLY A 106 -13.89 -9.02 10.21
C GLY A 106 -13.02 -8.23 11.21
N GLU A 107 -13.39 -8.33 12.48
CA GLU A 107 -12.73 -7.65 13.60
C GLU A 107 -11.79 -8.60 14.32
N ILE A 108 -10.55 -8.69 13.82
CA ILE A 108 -9.52 -9.54 14.44
C ILE A 108 -8.70 -8.72 15.43
N GLN A 109 -8.48 -9.26 16.63
CA GLN A 109 -7.76 -8.54 17.69
C GLN A 109 -6.26 -8.79 17.67
N ASP A 110 -5.83 -10.02 17.40
CA ASP A 110 -4.41 -10.39 17.43
C ASP A 110 -4.06 -11.56 16.50
N GLY A 111 -2.76 -11.88 16.43
CA GLY A 111 -2.27 -13.00 15.62
C GLY A 111 -2.70 -14.39 16.12
N ARG A 112 -3.10 -14.55 17.39
CA ARG A 112 -3.54 -15.84 17.94
C ARG A 112 -4.89 -16.23 17.37
N GLU A 113 -5.78 -15.25 17.19
CA GLU A 113 -7.08 -15.44 16.56
C GLU A 113 -6.93 -15.96 15.11
N ILE A 114 -5.94 -15.48 14.35
CA ILE A 114 -5.67 -15.98 13.00
C ILE A 114 -5.25 -17.46 13.02
N HIS A 115 -4.43 -17.86 13.99
CA HIS A 115 -4.04 -19.27 14.13
C HIS A 115 -5.23 -20.15 14.52
N GLU A 116 -6.20 -19.61 15.25
CA GLU A 116 -7.44 -20.30 15.57
C GLU A 116 -8.35 -20.42 14.33
N MET A 117 -8.49 -19.34 13.54
CA MET A 117 -9.16 -19.38 12.24
C MET A 117 -8.54 -20.45 11.34
N ALA A 118 -7.20 -20.49 11.24
CA ALA A 118 -6.47 -21.50 10.48
C ALA A 118 -6.77 -22.92 10.96
N ARG A 119 -6.76 -23.16 12.29
CA ARG A 119 -7.07 -24.46 12.89
C ARG A 119 -8.51 -24.91 12.65
N ARG A 120 -9.45 -23.96 12.53
CA ARG A 120 -10.86 -24.23 12.21
C ARG A 120 -11.11 -24.51 10.72
N GLY A 121 -10.08 -24.44 9.87
CA GLY A 121 -10.23 -24.65 8.42
C GLY A 121 -10.89 -23.45 7.72
N CYS A 122 -10.55 -22.24 8.15
CA CYS A 122 -11.02 -20.99 7.55
C CYS A 122 -10.77 -20.95 6.03
N ASP A 123 -11.77 -20.47 5.29
CA ASP A 123 -11.69 -20.24 3.85
C ASP A 123 -10.99 -18.91 3.55
N TRP A 124 -9.68 -18.97 3.29
CA TRP A 124 -8.88 -17.79 3.00
C TRP A 124 -9.28 -17.06 1.70
N GLU A 125 -9.95 -17.73 0.76
CA GLU A 125 -10.42 -17.09 -0.47
C GLU A 125 -11.42 -15.97 -0.18
N ARG A 126 -12.25 -16.18 0.84
CA ARG A 126 -13.27 -15.22 1.29
C ARG A 126 -12.76 -14.26 2.35
N GLU A 127 -11.91 -14.74 3.25
CA GLU A 127 -11.49 -13.99 4.43
C GLU A 127 -10.23 -13.14 4.18
N CYS A 128 -9.35 -13.53 3.25
CA CYS A 128 -8.15 -12.75 2.94
C CYS A 128 -8.40 -11.73 1.83
N LEU A 129 -8.22 -10.45 2.16
CA LEU A 129 -8.48 -9.35 1.24
C LEU A 129 -7.23 -8.91 0.45
N GLY A 130 -6.06 -9.09 1.05
CA GLY A 130 -4.79 -8.70 0.45
C GLY A 130 -3.65 -8.70 1.45
N SER A 131 -2.46 -8.39 0.95
CA SER A 131 -1.23 -8.33 1.73
C SER A 131 -0.27 -7.30 1.15
N PHE A 132 0.60 -6.74 1.98
CA PHE A 132 1.71 -5.93 1.52
C PHE A 132 2.93 -6.13 2.40
N TYR A 133 4.12 -5.82 1.87
CA TYR A 133 5.36 -5.84 2.63
C TYR A 133 6.02 -4.46 2.66
N ILE A 134 6.90 -4.25 3.63
CA ILE A 134 7.77 -3.07 3.71
C ILE A 134 9.19 -3.55 3.98
N LYS A 135 10.12 -3.23 3.07
CA LYS A 135 11.54 -3.59 3.24
C LYS A 135 12.46 -2.50 2.70
N PRO A 136 13.75 -2.48 3.08
CA PRO A 136 14.71 -1.54 2.50
C PRO A 136 14.83 -1.75 0.99
N ASN A 137 14.77 -0.66 0.22
CA ASN A 137 14.95 -0.72 -1.23
C ASN A 137 16.43 -0.89 -1.61
N TYR A 138 17.34 -0.41 -0.76
CA TYR A 138 18.78 -0.39 -0.99
C TYR A 138 19.53 -0.82 0.27
N PRO A 139 20.72 -1.41 0.13
CA PRO A 139 21.54 -1.80 1.27
C PRO A 139 22.26 -0.61 1.93
N GLY A 140 22.69 -0.80 3.17
CA GLY A 140 23.67 0.05 3.84
C GLY A 140 23.22 1.51 3.99
N ARG A 141 23.91 2.45 3.32
CA ARG A 141 23.70 3.91 3.49
C ARG A 141 22.32 4.39 3.03
N SER A 142 21.66 3.63 2.15
CA SER A 142 20.37 3.99 1.56
C SER A 142 19.22 3.15 2.10
N SER A 143 19.43 2.41 3.20
CA SER A 143 18.42 1.52 3.79
C SER A 143 17.26 2.25 4.47
N HIS A 144 17.36 3.57 4.65
CA HIS A 144 16.28 4.43 5.12
C HIS A 144 15.19 4.66 4.05
N VAL A 145 15.47 4.32 2.80
CA VAL A 145 14.50 4.31 1.70
C VAL A 145 13.85 2.94 1.62
N CYS A 146 12.54 2.85 1.87
CA CYS A 146 11.80 1.61 1.74
C CYS A 146 11.20 1.40 0.35
N ASN A 147 10.93 0.14 0.07
CA ASN A 147 10.10 -0.38 -0.99
C ASN A 147 8.91 -1.12 -0.35
N GLY A 148 7.84 -1.30 -1.11
CA GLY A 148 6.74 -2.18 -0.76
C GLY A 148 6.11 -2.80 -1.99
N GLY A 149 5.68 -4.05 -1.86
CA GLY A 149 4.85 -4.75 -2.83
C GLY A 149 3.46 -4.98 -2.24
N PHE A 150 2.44 -4.97 -3.11
CA PHE A 150 1.04 -5.07 -2.71
C PHE A 150 0.35 -6.15 -3.53
N LEU A 151 -0.40 -7.00 -2.84
CA LEU A 151 -1.21 -8.05 -3.42
C LEU A 151 -2.66 -7.85 -2.96
N VAL A 152 -3.61 -7.87 -3.89
CA VAL A 152 -5.05 -7.83 -3.59
C VAL A 152 -5.66 -9.10 -4.17
N THR A 153 -6.42 -9.83 -3.36
CA THR A 153 -7.07 -11.06 -3.81
C THR A 153 -8.15 -10.74 -4.86
N ASP A 154 -8.38 -11.67 -5.78
CA ASP A 154 -9.31 -11.45 -6.90
C ASP A 154 -10.73 -11.13 -6.40
N ALA A 155 -11.18 -11.79 -5.33
CA ALA A 155 -12.48 -11.56 -4.66
C ALA A 155 -12.61 -10.15 -4.02
N SER A 156 -11.49 -9.45 -3.83
CA SER A 156 -11.42 -8.19 -3.08
C SER A 156 -11.18 -6.96 -3.98
N ARG A 157 -11.06 -7.17 -5.28
CA ARG A 157 -10.91 -6.10 -6.28
C ARG A 157 -12.11 -5.16 -6.23
N ASN A 158 -11.89 -3.88 -6.56
CA ASN A 158 -12.89 -2.80 -6.57
C ASN A 158 -13.55 -2.43 -5.22
N ARG A 159 -13.17 -3.07 -4.11
CA ARG A 159 -13.69 -2.79 -2.75
C ARG A 159 -12.90 -1.73 -1.97
N GLY A 160 -11.91 -1.09 -2.61
CA GLY A 160 -11.06 -0.06 -2.00
C GLY A 160 -9.89 -0.59 -1.17
N VAL A 161 -9.68 -1.91 -1.15
CA VAL A 161 -8.65 -2.60 -0.35
C VAL A 161 -7.24 -2.08 -0.63
N GLY A 162 -6.83 -1.97 -1.89
CA GLY A 162 -5.49 -1.47 -2.26
C GLY A 162 -5.22 -0.05 -1.74
N ARG A 163 -6.23 0.82 -1.77
CA ARG A 163 -6.09 2.19 -1.24
C ARG A 163 -5.94 2.18 0.29
N LEU A 164 -6.78 1.41 0.99
CA LEU A 164 -6.70 1.29 2.46
C LEU A 164 -5.36 0.71 2.91
N MET A 165 -4.85 -0.32 2.21
CA MET A 165 -3.49 -0.84 2.47
C MET A 165 -2.42 0.23 2.22
N GLY A 166 -2.55 1.02 1.15
CA GLY A 166 -1.65 2.14 0.88
C GLY A 166 -1.70 3.24 1.95
N GLU A 167 -2.87 3.56 2.51
CA GLU A 167 -3.00 4.51 3.62
C GLU A 167 -2.34 3.99 4.91
N ILE A 168 -2.44 2.69 5.18
CA ILE A 168 -1.78 2.04 6.33
C ILE A 168 -0.28 1.94 6.11
N TYR A 169 0.17 1.62 4.89
CA TYR A 169 1.58 1.63 4.52
C TYR A 169 2.24 2.98 4.86
N LEU A 170 1.56 4.09 4.56
CA LEU A 170 2.06 5.44 4.85
C LEU A 170 2.10 5.78 6.33
N ASP A 171 1.21 5.19 7.13
CA ASP A 171 1.22 5.33 8.59
C ASP A 171 2.31 4.47 9.24
N TRP A 172 2.57 3.28 8.71
CA TRP A 172 3.50 2.32 9.32
C TRP A 172 4.94 2.47 8.85
N ALA A 173 5.19 2.84 7.59
CA ALA A 173 6.57 2.99 7.09
C ALA A 173 7.42 4.00 7.90
N PRO A 174 6.91 5.19 8.28
CA PRO A 174 7.66 6.11 9.14
C PRO A 174 7.89 5.55 10.56
N LYS A 175 6.94 4.78 11.10
CA LYS A 175 7.05 4.16 12.42
C LYS A 175 8.11 3.06 12.45
N LEU A 176 8.30 2.35 11.34
CA LEU A 176 9.42 1.44 11.08
C LEU A 176 10.75 2.19 10.86
N GLY A 177 10.73 3.53 10.89
CA GLY A 177 11.89 4.41 10.80
C GLY A 177 12.36 4.72 9.39
N TYR A 178 11.54 4.45 8.36
CA TYR A 178 11.85 4.84 6.98
C TYR A 178 11.53 6.31 6.76
N THR A 179 12.39 7.02 6.02
CA THR A 179 12.22 8.45 5.74
C THR A 179 11.73 8.71 4.33
N TYR A 180 11.83 7.73 3.43
CA TYR A 180 11.39 7.86 2.05
C TYR A 180 10.90 6.52 1.52
N SER A 181 9.94 6.55 0.60
CA SER A 181 9.41 5.38 -0.10
C SER A 181 9.69 5.50 -1.60
N VAL A 182 10.19 4.42 -2.20
CA VAL A 182 10.37 4.29 -3.66
C VAL A 182 9.72 3.00 -4.15
N PHE A 183 8.91 3.11 -5.20
CA PHE A 183 8.48 1.96 -6.00
C PHE A 183 9.22 2.00 -7.32
N ASN A 184 10.05 0.98 -7.58
CA ASN A 184 10.98 0.96 -8.71
C ASN A 184 10.27 0.72 -10.04
N LEU A 185 9.34 -0.23 -10.07
CA LEU A 185 8.72 -0.72 -11.30
C LEU A 185 7.20 -0.76 -11.17
N VAL A 186 6.55 0.36 -11.50
CA VAL A 186 5.10 0.41 -11.65
C VAL A 186 4.78 0.57 -13.14
N TYR A 187 4.36 -0.50 -13.81
CA TYR A 187 4.02 -0.44 -15.24
C TYR A 187 2.90 0.55 -15.53
N GLU A 188 3.05 1.35 -16.59
CA GLU A 188 2.06 2.39 -16.97
C GLU A 188 0.68 1.80 -17.31
N THR A 189 0.64 0.56 -17.78
CA THR A 189 -0.58 -0.20 -18.07
C THR A 189 -1.34 -0.59 -16.80
N ASN A 190 -0.69 -0.62 -15.64
CA ASN A 190 -1.36 -0.82 -14.35
C ASN A 190 -1.99 0.50 -13.87
N VAL A 191 -3.09 0.87 -14.53
CA VAL A 191 -3.85 2.10 -14.27
C VAL A 191 -4.39 2.13 -12.84
N ALA A 192 -4.73 0.98 -12.26
CA ALA A 192 -5.23 0.89 -10.90
C ALA A 192 -4.17 1.31 -9.87
N SER A 193 -2.97 0.74 -9.94
CA SER A 193 -1.84 1.11 -9.08
C SER A 193 -1.44 2.57 -9.28
N CYS A 194 -1.32 3.03 -10.53
CA CYS A 194 -0.98 4.43 -10.81
C CYS A 194 -1.97 5.41 -10.16
N ARG A 195 -3.28 5.16 -10.27
CA ARG A 195 -4.32 5.99 -9.64
C ARG A 195 -4.21 6.00 -8.11
N ILE A 196 -3.90 4.86 -7.49
CA ILE A 196 -3.74 4.77 -6.04
C ILE A 196 -2.53 5.61 -5.60
N TRP A 197 -1.38 5.44 -6.25
CA TRP A 197 -0.15 6.15 -5.86
C TRP A 197 -0.25 7.65 -6.11
N ASP A 198 -0.80 8.07 -7.26
CA ASP A 198 -1.07 9.47 -7.55
C ASP A 198 -2.03 10.07 -6.49
N ALA A 199 -3.11 9.38 -6.14
CA ALA A 199 -4.10 9.86 -5.16
C ALA A 199 -3.55 9.89 -3.73
N LEU A 200 -2.62 9.00 -3.39
CA LEU A 200 -1.96 9.00 -2.11
C LEU A 200 -0.91 10.10 -2.01
N GLY A 201 -0.46 10.70 -3.12
CA GLY A 201 0.52 11.79 -3.11
C GLY A 201 1.95 11.33 -3.37
N PHE A 202 2.14 10.15 -3.97
CA PHE A 202 3.42 9.79 -4.55
C PHE A 202 3.69 10.62 -5.80
N LYS A 203 4.97 10.96 -6.01
CA LYS A 203 5.43 11.69 -7.19
C LYS A 203 6.06 10.71 -8.16
N ARG A 204 5.78 10.89 -9.45
CA ARG A 204 6.47 10.18 -10.54
C ARG A 204 7.88 10.76 -10.68
N LEU A 205 8.88 10.08 -10.14
CA LEU A 205 10.28 10.53 -10.15
C LEU A 205 10.94 10.35 -11.51
N GLY A 206 10.53 9.31 -12.23
CA GLY A 206 11.11 8.96 -13.52
C GLY A 206 10.28 7.92 -14.24
N ARG A 207 10.68 7.65 -15.48
CA ARG A 207 10.08 6.65 -16.34
C ARG A 207 11.16 5.89 -17.08
N VAL A 208 11.10 4.57 -17.01
CA VAL A 208 11.96 3.65 -17.74
C VAL A 208 11.20 3.20 -18.98
N LYS A 209 11.69 3.61 -20.16
CA LYS A 209 11.02 3.30 -21.43
C LYS A 209 11.20 1.84 -21.80
N GLY A 210 10.14 1.19 -22.28
CA GLY A 210 10.18 -0.20 -22.76
C GLY A 210 10.73 -1.18 -21.72
N CYS A 211 10.36 -0.99 -20.46
CA CYS A 211 10.92 -1.72 -19.33
C CYS A 211 10.30 -3.12 -19.15
N GLY A 212 9.02 -3.28 -19.43
CA GLY A 212 8.26 -4.51 -19.21
C GLY A 212 7.90 -5.21 -20.50
N ASN A 213 8.21 -6.50 -20.60
CA ASN A 213 7.63 -7.38 -21.60
C ASN A 213 6.44 -8.11 -20.96
N LEU A 214 5.24 -7.53 -21.06
CA LEU A 214 4.04 -8.01 -20.37
C LEU A 214 3.22 -8.96 -21.25
N LYS A 215 2.59 -9.97 -20.64
CA LYS A 215 1.81 -10.98 -21.40
C LYS A 215 0.61 -10.38 -22.12
N SER A 216 -0.06 -9.38 -21.55
CA SER A 216 -1.21 -8.73 -22.20
C SER A 216 -0.82 -7.81 -23.37
N TYR A 217 0.47 -7.54 -23.58
CA TYR A 217 0.97 -6.65 -24.62
C TYR A 217 2.07 -7.33 -25.47
N PRO A 218 1.72 -8.43 -26.19
CA PRO A 218 2.72 -9.19 -26.93
C PRO A 218 3.33 -8.34 -28.05
N GLY A 219 4.67 -8.24 -28.05
CA GLY A 219 5.42 -7.48 -29.06
C GLY A 219 5.56 -5.98 -28.78
N GLU A 220 4.93 -5.46 -27.72
CA GLU A 220 5.09 -4.08 -27.28
C GLU A 220 5.74 -4.03 -25.89
N LEU A 221 6.83 -3.27 -25.77
CA LEU A 221 7.48 -3.06 -24.49
C LEU A 221 6.79 -1.92 -23.74
N VAL A 222 6.36 -2.20 -22.51
CA VAL A 222 5.61 -1.27 -21.68
C VAL A 222 6.55 -0.45 -20.79
N ASP A 223 6.29 0.85 -20.70
CA ASP A 223 7.02 1.76 -19.83
C ASP A 223 6.74 1.47 -18.34
N ALA A 224 7.73 1.68 -17.49
CA ALA A 224 7.59 1.60 -16.03
C ALA A 224 7.86 2.95 -15.38
N ILE A 225 7.01 3.34 -14.43
CA ILE A 225 7.15 4.56 -13.63
C ILE A 225 7.86 4.23 -12.33
N ILE A 226 8.82 5.09 -11.97
CA ILE A 226 9.43 5.11 -10.64
C ILE A 226 8.64 6.11 -9.79
N TYR A 227 7.96 5.63 -8.75
CA TYR A 227 7.29 6.49 -7.78
C TYR A 227 8.18 6.76 -6.59
N GLY A 228 8.06 7.96 -6.03
CA GLY A 228 8.77 8.36 -4.82
C GLY A 228 7.91 9.23 -3.93
N ARG A 229 8.07 9.05 -2.62
CA ARG A 229 7.39 9.89 -1.63
C ARG A 229 8.22 10.05 -0.37
N ASP A 230 8.25 11.28 0.13
CA ASP A 230 8.80 11.60 1.44
C ASP A 230 7.87 11.08 2.55
N LEU A 231 8.45 10.32 3.49
CA LEU A 231 7.78 9.74 4.64
C LEU A 231 8.14 10.46 5.94
N GLY A 232 9.09 11.41 5.90
CA GLY A 232 9.47 12.21 7.04
C GLY A 232 8.27 12.95 7.64
N GLN A 233 8.31 13.17 8.96
CA GLN A 233 7.37 14.04 9.71
C GLN A 233 7.46 15.53 9.31
N ASP A 234 7.94 15.82 8.10
CA ASP A 234 8.23 17.17 7.62
C ASP A 234 7.01 17.93 7.12
N ASP A 235 5.83 17.37 7.33
CA ASP A 235 4.58 18.07 7.10
C ASP A 235 3.91 18.49 8.43
N ASP A 236 4.42 17.98 9.56
CA ASP A 236 4.01 18.35 10.93
C ASP A 236 5.07 19.23 11.63
N PHE A 237 6.38 18.92 11.55
CA PHE A 237 7.44 19.65 12.27
C PHE A 237 8.00 20.88 11.52
N VAL A 238 7.76 20.98 10.20
CA VAL A 238 8.26 22.11 9.40
C VAL A 238 7.37 23.35 9.56
N SER A 239 6.14 23.24 10.06
CA SER A 239 5.24 24.41 10.08
C SER A 239 5.69 25.50 11.07
N GLU A 240 6.07 25.15 12.29
CA GLU A 240 6.52 26.09 13.33
C GLU A 240 7.92 26.65 13.01
N GLU A 241 8.90 25.77 12.84
CA GLU A 241 10.27 26.20 12.56
C GLU A 241 10.38 26.97 11.23
N ARG A 242 9.52 26.72 10.24
CA ARG A 242 9.55 27.48 8.98
C ARG A 242 9.21 28.94 9.21
N PHE A 243 8.16 29.24 9.96
CA PHE A 243 7.79 30.63 10.22
C PHE A 243 8.83 31.31 11.12
N ASP A 244 9.41 30.59 12.08
CA ASP A 244 10.48 31.11 12.92
C ASP A 244 11.78 31.35 12.14
N LYS A 245 12.15 30.47 11.20
CA LYS A 245 13.28 30.66 10.29
C LYS A 245 13.06 31.84 9.34
N ILE A 246 11.84 32.03 8.84
CA ILE A 246 11.47 33.21 8.02
C ILE A 246 11.55 34.48 8.88
N ARG A 247 11.02 34.46 10.11
CA ARG A 247 11.09 35.58 11.06
C ARG A 247 12.53 35.93 11.41
N PHE A 248 13.37 34.93 11.68
CA PHE A 248 14.80 35.08 11.94
C PHE A 248 15.52 35.71 10.74
N TYR A 249 15.23 35.23 9.52
CA TYR A 249 15.83 35.76 8.30
C TYR A 249 15.44 37.23 8.04
N LEU A 250 14.16 37.57 8.24
CA LEU A 250 13.66 38.95 8.09
C LEU A 250 14.20 39.90 9.16
N LYS A 251 14.41 39.41 10.40
CA LYS A 251 14.89 40.21 11.53
C LYS A 251 16.40 40.42 11.50
N ASN A 252 17.18 39.38 11.23
CA ASN A 252 18.63 39.39 11.36
C ASN A 252 19.37 39.53 10.03
N GLY A 253 18.69 39.39 8.89
CA GLY A 253 19.29 39.42 7.55
C GLY A 253 20.28 38.29 7.27
N LYS A 254 20.37 37.30 8.17
CA LYS A 254 21.30 36.17 8.11
C LYS A 254 20.52 34.86 8.01
N TYR A 255 21.11 33.88 7.33
CA TYR A 255 20.53 32.54 7.26
C TYR A 255 20.70 31.84 8.63
N PRO A 256 19.72 31.05 9.09
CA PRO A 256 19.86 30.20 10.26
C PRO A 256 21.09 29.28 10.16
N ASN A 257 21.74 28.99 11.30
CA ASN A 257 22.93 28.14 11.35
C ASN A 257 22.57 26.72 10.85
N GLY A 258 23.33 26.21 9.87
CA GLY A 258 23.08 24.89 9.27
C GLY A 258 22.18 24.88 8.02
N ALA A 259 21.64 26.03 7.58
CA ALA A 259 20.73 26.07 6.43
C ALA A 259 21.41 25.64 5.12
N ASP A 260 20.83 24.64 4.45
CA ASP A 260 21.32 24.09 3.18
C ASP A 260 21.07 25.04 1.99
N ARG A 261 21.56 24.69 0.79
CA ARG A 261 21.40 25.53 -0.41
C ARG A 261 19.93 25.73 -0.81
N ALA A 262 19.08 24.73 -0.60
CA ALA A 262 17.67 24.76 -0.97
C ALA A 262 16.85 25.60 0.02
N GLU A 263 17.11 25.49 1.32
CA GLU A 263 16.50 26.23 2.42
C GLU A 263 16.84 27.72 2.32
N LYS A 264 18.09 28.07 2.01
CA LYS A 264 18.49 29.44 1.69
C LYS A 264 17.71 30.01 0.50
N SER A 265 17.43 29.19 -0.51
CA SER A 265 16.61 29.60 -1.66
C SER A 265 15.14 29.80 -1.28
N ARG A 266 14.58 28.89 -0.47
CA ARG A 266 13.20 28.99 0.06
C ARG A 266 13.03 30.25 0.92
N LEU A 267 13.99 30.56 1.79
CA LEU A 267 13.96 31.76 2.64
C LEU A 267 13.99 33.06 1.84
N ARG A 268 14.86 33.15 0.81
CA ARG A 268 14.88 34.30 -0.10
C ARG A 268 13.57 34.48 -0.85
N SER A 269 12.98 33.39 -1.33
CA SER A 269 11.69 33.43 -2.02
C SER A 269 10.53 33.72 -1.07
N ALA A 270 10.61 33.34 0.20
CA ALA A 270 9.59 33.68 1.20
C ALA A 270 9.67 35.17 1.55
N ALA A 271 10.86 35.72 1.74
CA ALA A 271 11.06 37.12 2.13
C ALA A 271 10.44 38.15 1.17
N THR A 272 10.12 37.80 -0.07
CA THR A 272 9.40 38.68 -1.01
C THR A 272 7.91 38.85 -0.67
N HIS A 273 7.33 37.90 0.07
CA HIS A 273 5.89 37.85 0.36
C HIS A 273 5.55 38.03 1.85
N TYR A 274 6.50 37.71 2.74
CA TYR A 274 6.35 37.90 4.18
C TYR A 274 6.92 39.25 4.61
N LYS A 275 6.18 39.95 5.49
CA LYS A 275 6.62 41.20 6.13
C LYS A 275 6.56 41.04 7.64
N LEU A 276 7.59 41.47 8.35
CA LEU A 276 7.61 41.52 9.81
C LEU A 276 7.20 42.93 10.25
N LEU A 277 6.13 43.05 11.04
CA LEU A 277 5.71 44.33 11.61
C LEU A 277 6.34 44.51 13.00
N PRO A 278 6.82 45.72 13.34
CA PRO A 278 7.35 46.01 14.66
C PRO A 278 6.25 45.88 15.74
N PRO A 279 6.63 45.60 17.00
CA PRO A 279 5.69 45.43 18.08
C PRO A 279 4.90 46.72 18.35
N ASN A 280 3.57 46.63 18.35
CA ASN A 280 2.67 47.73 18.72
C ASN A 280 2.16 47.50 20.15
N GLY A 281 2.95 47.93 21.15
CA GLY A 281 2.53 48.04 22.55
C GLY A 281 2.38 46.71 23.31
N ILE A 282 1.33 45.94 23.03
CA ILE A 282 0.91 44.77 23.84
C ILE A 282 1.14 43.44 23.09
N ASP A 283 1.21 43.48 21.77
CA ASP A 283 1.47 42.32 20.94
C ASP A 283 2.92 42.29 20.45
N GLY A 284 3.55 41.12 20.57
CA GLY A 284 4.89 40.86 20.04
C GLY A 284 4.98 41.02 18.53
N GLU A 285 6.18 40.78 17.96
CA GLU A 285 6.41 40.92 16.52
C GLU A 285 5.46 40.02 15.72
N ARG A 286 4.76 40.60 14.74
CA ARG A 286 3.76 39.89 13.93
C ARG A 286 4.27 39.64 12.52
N LEU A 287 4.18 38.39 12.07
CA LEU A 287 4.53 38.00 10.71
C LEU A 287 3.29 38.10 9.82
N MET A 288 3.37 38.88 8.74
CA MET A 288 2.27 39.10 7.80
C MET A 288 2.58 38.46 6.46
N LEU A 289 1.63 37.72 5.90
CA LEU A 289 1.67 37.17 4.53
C LEU A 289 0.60 37.82 3.68
N LYS A 290 0.98 38.69 2.72
CA LYS A 290 0.04 39.34 1.79
C LYS A 290 -1.21 39.97 2.46
N GLY A 291 -1.04 40.56 3.64
CA GLY A 291 -2.13 41.19 4.41
C GLY A 291 -2.82 40.30 5.44
N LYS A 292 -2.44 39.01 5.56
CA LYS A 292 -2.95 38.08 6.57
C LYS A 292 -1.94 37.85 7.68
N GLU A 293 -2.41 37.76 8.91
CA GLU A 293 -1.54 37.48 10.06
C GLU A 293 -1.19 35.99 10.12
N VAL A 294 0.11 35.69 10.24
CA VAL A 294 0.62 34.32 10.30
C VAL A 294 0.77 33.92 11.75
N ILE A 295 0.07 32.87 12.16
CA ILE A 295 0.05 32.40 13.55
C ILE A 295 0.92 31.14 13.64
N SER A 296 2.06 31.23 14.33
CA SER A 296 2.95 30.08 14.55
C SER A 296 2.55 29.23 15.75
N ASP A 297 2.05 29.84 16.82
CA ASP A 297 1.69 29.15 18.07
C ASP A 297 0.42 28.28 17.93
N PRO A 298 0.49 26.96 18.15
CA PRO A 298 -0.65 26.04 18.07
C PRO A 298 -1.78 26.39 19.02
N GLN A 299 -1.46 26.87 20.22
CA GLN A 299 -2.49 27.21 21.21
C GLN A 299 -3.31 28.39 20.71
N ARG A 300 -2.64 29.44 20.20
CA ARG A 300 -3.28 30.58 19.55
C ARG A 300 -4.06 30.20 18.30
N GLN A 301 -3.55 29.27 17.47
CA GLN A 301 -4.30 28.75 16.31
C GLN A 301 -5.63 28.11 16.74
N TYR A 302 -5.60 27.30 17.80
CA TYR A 302 -6.79 26.64 18.34
C TYR A 302 -7.78 27.65 18.93
N GLU A 303 -7.30 28.65 19.68
CA GLU A 303 -8.13 29.71 20.25
C GLU A 303 -8.83 30.55 19.17
N ILE A 304 -8.10 31.00 18.15
CA ILE A 304 -8.65 31.75 17.01
C ILE A 304 -9.69 30.89 16.28
N ALA A 305 -9.37 29.63 16.00
CA ALA A 305 -10.30 28.72 15.34
C ALA A 305 -11.57 28.50 16.18
N ARG A 306 -11.44 28.39 17.50
CA ARG A 306 -12.57 28.28 18.44
C ARG A 306 -13.42 29.54 18.46
N GLU A 307 -12.84 30.72 18.51
CA GLU A 307 -13.57 31.99 18.52
C GLU A 307 -14.34 32.22 17.21
N VAL A 308 -13.69 31.99 16.06
CA VAL A 308 -14.34 32.14 14.75
C VAL A 308 -15.43 31.10 14.54
N HIS A 309 -15.19 29.87 15.03
CA HIS A 309 -16.21 28.83 15.02
C HIS A 309 -17.41 29.22 15.90
N HIS A 310 -17.20 29.64 17.15
CA HIS A 310 -18.29 29.95 18.08
C HIS A 310 -19.18 31.11 17.61
N LYS A 311 -18.64 32.06 16.83
CA LYS A 311 -19.43 33.15 16.24
C LYS A 311 -20.46 32.69 15.20
N SER A 312 -20.20 31.59 14.50
CA SER A 312 -20.99 31.22 13.31
C SER A 312 -21.49 29.77 13.32
N HIS A 313 -20.99 28.96 14.24
CA HIS A 313 -21.10 27.49 14.31
C HIS A 313 -21.08 26.84 12.91
N GLY A 314 -20.24 27.39 12.02
CA GLY A 314 -20.14 26.95 10.65
C GLY A 314 -19.48 25.58 10.53
N GLY A 315 -19.82 24.83 9.49
CA GLY A 315 -19.09 23.62 9.15
C GLY A 315 -17.63 23.92 8.77
N ILE A 316 -16.79 22.87 8.70
CA ILE A 316 -15.33 22.98 8.51
C ILE A 316 -14.95 23.96 7.39
N ASN A 317 -15.63 23.90 6.24
CA ASN A 317 -15.33 24.77 5.10
C ASN A 317 -15.67 26.24 5.35
N LYS A 318 -16.78 26.54 6.04
CA LYS A 318 -17.23 27.92 6.32
C LYS A 318 -16.31 28.58 7.34
N THR A 319 -16.00 27.87 8.42
CA THR A 319 -15.07 28.36 9.45
C THR A 319 -13.66 28.52 8.89
N THR A 320 -13.19 27.60 8.05
CA THR A 320 -11.89 27.73 7.38
C THR A 320 -11.85 28.96 6.47
N ALA A 321 -12.91 29.24 5.71
CA ALA A 321 -12.98 30.41 4.85
C ALA A 321 -12.92 31.72 5.64
N ALA A 322 -13.70 31.82 6.72
CA ALA A 322 -13.70 32.99 7.60
C ALA A 322 -12.33 33.24 8.27
N ILE A 323 -11.66 32.17 8.72
CA ILE A 323 -10.30 32.28 9.25
C ILE A 323 -9.33 32.74 8.16
N ALA A 324 -9.45 32.20 6.95
CA ALA A 324 -8.54 32.48 5.85
C ALA A 324 -8.65 33.93 5.32
N GLU A 325 -9.64 34.72 5.73
CA GLU A 325 -9.73 36.15 5.40
C GLU A 325 -8.66 36.96 6.15
N SER A 326 -8.45 36.65 7.43
CA SER A 326 -7.59 37.44 8.34
C SER A 326 -6.30 36.74 8.75
N TYR A 327 -6.29 35.41 8.76
CA TYR A 327 -5.18 34.61 9.30
C TYR A 327 -4.66 33.57 8.31
N HIS A 328 -3.42 33.15 8.52
CA HIS A 328 -2.79 32.07 7.78
C HIS A 328 -1.94 31.18 8.69
N TRP A 329 -2.16 29.88 8.62
CA TRP A 329 -1.24 28.86 9.11
C TRP A 329 -1.38 27.59 8.27
N VAL A 330 -0.47 26.64 8.44
CA VAL A 330 -0.49 25.37 7.71
C VAL A 330 -1.65 24.52 8.26
N ARG A 331 -2.44 23.90 7.36
CA ARG A 331 -3.53 22.96 7.72
C ARG A 331 -4.65 23.52 8.61
N ILE A 332 -5.11 24.75 8.35
CA ILE A 332 -6.28 25.38 9.02
C ILE A 332 -7.48 24.43 9.19
N LYS A 333 -7.76 23.60 8.16
CA LYS A 333 -8.88 22.65 8.18
C LYS A 333 -8.78 21.61 9.31
N GLU A 334 -7.57 21.17 9.68
CA GLU A 334 -7.35 20.17 10.73
C GLU A 334 -7.64 20.77 12.10
N THR A 335 -7.08 21.96 12.38
CA THR A 335 -7.34 22.72 13.61
C THR A 335 -8.84 22.99 13.77
N VAL A 336 -9.50 23.46 12.70
CA VAL A 336 -10.94 23.72 12.69
C VAL A 336 -11.73 22.42 12.92
N SER A 337 -11.32 21.30 12.32
CA SER A 337 -11.97 20.01 12.53
C SER A 337 -11.84 19.50 13.97
N GLN A 338 -10.73 19.81 14.65
CA GLN A 338 -10.53 19.47 16.06
C GLN A 338 -11.41 20.35 16.97
N VAL A 339 -11.46 21.66 16.70
CA VAL A 339 -12.33 22.61 17.43
C VAL A 339 -13.81 22.23 17.31
N ILE A 340 -14.28 21.89 16.10
CA ILE A 340 -15.67 21.50 15.88
C ILE A 340 -16.01 20.20 16.61
N ARG A 341 -15.08 19.22 16.63
CA ARG A 341 -15.25 17.97 17.39
C ARG A 341 -15.35 18.22 18.90
N ASN A 342 -14.60 19.20 19.39
CA ASN A 342 -14.56 19.57 20.81
C ASN A 342 -15.63 20.61 21.20
N CYS A 343 -16.49 21.03 20.26
CA CYS A 343 -17.55 22.00 20.53
C CYS A 343 -18.81 21.29 21.04
N PRO A 344 -19.34 21.61 22.23
CA PRO A 344 -20.51 20.95 22.78
C PRO A 344 -21.78 21.17 21.93
N GLU A 345 -21.97 22.37 21.37
CA GLU A 345 -23.14 22.71 20.56
C GLU A 345 -23.15 21.98 19.20
N CYS A 346 -21.99 21.88 18.54
CA CYS A 346 -21.88 21.15 17.29
C CYS A 346 -21.84 19.63 17.50
N SER A 347 -21.34 19.15 18.63
CA SER A 347 -21.36 17.73 19.00
C SER A 347 -22.79 17.21 19.19
N GLU A 348 -23.64 17.97 19.90
CA GLU A 348 -25.05 17.62 20.09
C GLU A 348 -25.88 17.75 18.80
N MET A 349 -25.61 18.75 17.96
CA MET A 349 -26.28 18.89 16.66
C MET A 349 -25.92 17.75 15.68
N ASN A 350 -24.70 17.21 15.78
CA ASN A 350 -24.27 16.05 14.98
C ASN A 350 -24.82 14.72 15.51
N LYS A 351 -25.03 14.60 16.84
CA LYS A 351 -25.81 13.50 17.44
C LYS A 351 -27.28 13.57 17.03
N GLY A 352 -27.88 14.75 16.99
CA GLY A 352 -29.25 14.99 16.53
C GLY A 352 -29.47 14.64 15.06
N LEU A 353 -28.55 15.04 14.17
CA LEU A 353 -28.58 14.65 12.75
C LEU A 353 -28.38 13.14 12.54
N SER A 354 -27.59 12.49 13.40
CA SER A 354 -27.43 11.03 13.40
C SER A 354 -28.71 10.31 13.88
N ALA A 355 -29.43 10.88 14.85
CA ALA A 355 -30.72 10.35 15.32
C ALA A 355 -31.86 10.58 14.32
N VAL A 356 -31.91 11.73 13.65
CA VAL A 356 -32.92 12.06 12.61
C VAL A 356 -32.73 11.20 11.36
N ARG A 357 -31.48 10.88 10.98
CA ARG A 357 -31.19 9.99 9.85
C ARG A 357 -31.57 8.52 10.11
N VAL A 358 -31.72 8.12 11.37
CA VAL A 358 -32.26 6.80 11.78
C VAL A 358 -33.79 6.80 11.84
N GLN A 359 -34.42 7.95 12.08
CA GLN A 359 -35.89 8.08 12.08
C GLN A 359 -36.51 8.28 10.69
N GLN A 360 -35.79 8.87 9.73
CA GLN A 360 -36.30 9.00 8.36
C GLN A 360 -36.39 7.65 7.61
N THR A 361 -35.59 6.65 8.01
CA THR A 361 -35.70 5.27 7.52
C THR A 361 -36.78 4.46 8.22
N ARG A 362 -37.38 4.95 9.31
CA ARG A 362 -38.46 4.26 10.05
C ARG A 362 -39.86 4.81 9.74
N PHE A 363 -39.99 6.02 9.20
CA PHE A 363 -41.30 6.63 8.90
C PHE A 363 -41.76 6.51 7.45
N THR A 364 -40.99 5.87 6.56
CA THR A 364 -41.40 5.57 5.17
C THR A 364 -41.86 4.12 4.96
N GLN A 365 -42.03 3.32 6.02
CA GLN A 365 -42.51 1.92 5.92
C GLN A 365 -43.90 1.65 6.49
N LEU A 366 -44.66 2.67 6.89
CA LEU A 366 -46.03 2.50 7.39
C LEU A 366 -46.97 3.59 6.86
N SER A 367 -47.12 3.67 5.53
CA SER A 367 -48.33 4.16 4.85
C SER A 367 -48.11 4.20 3.33
N GLY A 368 -48.93 3.45 2.59
CA GLY A 368 -49.11 3.66 1.14
C GLY A 368 -48.82 2.43 0.29
N SER A 369 -49.85 1.60 0.08
CA SER A 369 -49.94 0.69 -1.07
C SER A 369 -49.78 1.46 -2.40
N PRO A 370 -49.28 0.81 -3.46
CA PRO A 370 -48.86 1.48 -4.69
C PRO A 370 -50.07 1.89 -5.55
N VAL A 371 -50.12 3.17 -5.93
CA VAL A 371 -51.00 3.67 -6.99
C VAL A 371 -50.18 3.77 -8.28
N GLN A 372 -50.44 2.87 -9.23
CA GLN A 372 -50.02 3.02 -10.63
C GLN A 372 -51.01 3.95 -11.35
N MET A 373 -50.49 4.97 -12.04
CA MET A 373 -51.21 5.67 -13.10
C MET A 373 -50.86 5.02 -14.45
N GLY A 374 -51.83 4.31 -15.02
CA GLY A 374 -51.88 3.90 -16.41
C GLY A 374 -53.29 4.19 -16.94
N THR A 375 -53.36 4.89 -18.07
CA THR A 375 -54.57 5.43 -18.69
C THR A 375 -55.46 4.39 -19.39
N SER A 376 -56.77 4.70 -19.40
CA SER A 376 -57.86 4.35 -20.34
C SER A 376 -58.55 2.95 -20.35
N THR A 377 -59.74 2.89 -19.71
CA THR A 377 -61.12 2.56 -20.21
C THR A 377 -61.45 1.22 -20.95
N PRO A 378 -62.73 0.72 -20.98
CA PRO A 378 -63.16 -0.39 -20.10
C PRO A 378 -63.99 -1.52 -20.79
N ALA A 379 -64.43 -2.48 -19.95
CA ALA A 379 -65.71 -3.22 -19.94
C ALA A 379 -65.63 -4.76 -20.09
N GLY A 380 -66.33 -5.48 -19.19
CA GLY A 380 -66.69 -6.89 -19.34
C GLY A 380 -66.67 -7.70 -18.03
N ASP A 381 -67.87 -7.99 -17.50
CA ASP A 381 -68.17 -8.80 -16.31
C ASP A 381 -67.69 -10.27 -16.38
N PHE A 382 -67.46 -10.91 -15.20
CA PHE A 382 -68.08 -12.17 -14.71
C PHE A 382 -67.23 -12.98 -13.68
N LEU A 383 -67.83 -13.15 -12.49
CA LEU A 383 -67.89 -14.28 -11.53
C LEU A 383 -66.69 -15.23 -11.20
N SER A 384 -66.33 -15.18 -9.90
CA SER A 384 -66.33 -16.27 -8.88
C SER A 384 -65.58 -17.61 -9.09
N SER A 385 -64.54 -17.85 -8.28
CA SER A 385 -64.53 -18.87 -7.19
C SER A 385 -63.10 -19.14 -6.66
N GLN A 386 -62.97 -19.26 -5.33
CA GLN A 386 -61.81 -19.80 -4.60
C GLN A 386 -61.99 -21.32 -4.39
N PRO A 387 -61.10 -22.02 -3.64
CA PRO A 387 -59.65 -22.22 -3.82
C PRO A 387 -59.31 -23.73 -3.76
N LEU A 388 -58.04 -24.14 -3.84
CA LEU A 388 -57.47 -25.23 -3.01
C LEU A 388 -55.95 -25.36 -3.18
N SER A 389 -55.33 -25.70 -2.06
CA SER A 389 -53.91 -25.91 -1.76
C SER A 389 -53.32 -27.22 -2.31
N LEU A 390 -52.00 -27.25 -2.59
CA LEU A 390 -51.06 -28.34 -2.18
C LEU A 390 -49.59 -28.05 -2.56
N GLN A 391 -48.70 -28.80 -1.92
CA GLN A 391 -47.27 -28.57 -1.63
C GLN A 391 -46.27 -28.82 -2.80
N ARG A 392 -45.05 -28.23 -2.64
CA ARG A 392 -43.65 -28.61 -3.05
C ARG A 392 -43.47 -29.60 -4.22
N THR A 393 -42.54 -29.41 -5.17
CA THR A 393 -41.08 -29.64 -5.06
C THR A 393 -40.32 -29.25 -6.35
N ASP A 394 -39.02 -28.98 -6.20
CA ASP A 394 -37.87 -29.18 -7.10
C ASP A 394 -37.59 -28.32 -8.35
N SER A 395 -36.30 -27.98 -8.42
CA SER A 395 -35.51 -27.19 -9.38
C SER A 395 -35.44 -27.75 -10.80
N PRO A 396 -35.01 -26.92 -11.79
CA PRO A 396 -34.24 -27.48 -12.91
C PRO A 396 -33.00 -26.63 -13.28
N GLY A 397 -31.86 -27.29 -13.35
CA GLY A 397 -30.72 -26.92 -14.19
C GLY A 397 -30.43 -28.07 -15.14
N ASN A 398 -30.51 -27.80 -16.45
CA ASN A 398 -29.80 -28.46 -17.56
C ASN A 398 -30.57 -28.20 -18.87
N GLN A 399 -30.06 -27.27 -19.68
CA GLN A 399 -30.43 -27.19 -21.08
C GLN A 399 -29.22 -26.72 -21.89
N LEU A 400 -28.98 -27.42 -22.99
CA LEU A 400 -28.04 -27.14 -24.10
C LEU A 400 -26.67 -27.85 -24.05
N GLN A 401 -26.72 -29.14 -24.34
CA GLN A 401 -25.70 -29.81 -25.14
C GLN A 401 -26.42 -30.62 -26.22
N LEU A 402 -26.44 -30.11 -27.45
CA LEU A 402 -26.67 -30.83 -28.72
C LEU A 402 -26.90 -29.78 -29.82
N GLU A 403 -25.84 -29.37 -30.52
CA GLU A 403 -25.92 -28.97 -31.92
C GLU A 403 -24.50 -28.79 -32.49
N ALA A 404 -24.36 -29.12 -33.78
CA ALA A 404 -23.21 -28.94 -34.66
C ALA A 404 -22.13 -30.03 -34.69
N SER A 405 -22.48 -31.16 -35.31
CA SER A 405 -21.60 -31.84 -36.26
C SER A 405 -22.33 -32.09 -37.58
N GLN A 406 -21.66 -31.78 -38.71
CA GLN A 406 -21.85 -32.20 -40.12
C GLN A 406 -21.95 -31.06 -41.16
N GLN A 407 -20.88 -30.85 -41.96
CA GLN A 407 -20.82 -30.94 -43.45
C GLN A 407 -19.43 -30.55 -44.05
N PHE A 408 -19.01 -31.27 -45.10
CA PHE A 408 -17.70 -31.47 -45.80
C PHE A 408 -17.40 -30.46 -46.97
N PRO A 409 -16.32 -30.52 -47.84
CA PRO A 409 -15.30 -31.56 -48.19
C PRO A 409 -13.79 -31.13 -48.42
N GLY A 410 -12.88 -32.11 -48.69
CA GLY A 410 -11.38 -32.05 -48.78
C GLY A 410 -10.73 -31.55 -50.10
N PHE A 411 -9.47 -31.77 -50.51
CA PHE A 411 -8.20 -32.54 -50.21
C PHE A 411 -7.05 -31.87 -51.09
N PRO A 412 -5.74 -32.27 -51.20
CA PRO A 412 -4.95 -33.37 -50.58
C PRO A 412 -3.45 -33.13 -50.17
N THR A 413 -2.98 -34.06 -49.31
CA THR A 413 -1.72 -34.86 -49.26
C THR A 413 -0.31 -34.27 -49.15
N GLY A 414 0.44 -34.83 -48.17
CA GLY A 414 1.90 -35.02 -48.18
C GLY A 414 2.37 -35.85 -46.99
N HIS A 415 2.38 -37.18 -47.13
CA HIS A 415 2.92 -38.18 -46.19
C HIS A 415 4.44 -38.03 -46.01
N ASN A 416 4.95 -38.34 -44.81
CA ASN A 416 5.86 -39.48 -44.65
C ASN A 416 5.96 -39.92 -43.18
N ASP A 417 5.51 -41.14 -42.97
CA ASP A 417 5.65 -42.00 -41.80
C ASP A 417 7.12 -42.34 -41.49
N TYR A 418 7.42 -42.59 -40.21
CA TYR A 418 8.10 -43.82 -39.77
C TYR A 418 8.03 -43.93 -38.23
N GLU A 419 7.24 -44.89 -37.77
CA GLU A 419 7.15 -45.39 -36.39
C GLU A 419 7.60 -46.86 -36.39
N MET A 420 8.32 -47.29 -35.32
CA MET A 420 8.30 -48.61 -34.65
C MET A 420 9.66 -48.94 -34.00
N PRO A 421 9.76 -49.90 -33.05
CA PRO A 421 8.84 -50.26 -31.96
C PRO A 421 9.57 -50.45 -30.60
N LEU A 422 8.79 -50.57 -29.52
CA LEU A 422 9.26 -50.89 -28.16
C LEU A 422 9.56 -52.39 -27.98
N ASP A 423 10.62 -52.72 -27.23
CA ASP A 423 10.92 -54.07 -26.72
C ASP A 423 10.71 -54.12 -25.18
N PRO A 424 9.86 -55.02 -24.65
CA PRO A 424 9.56 -55.12 -23.23
C PRO A 424 10.26 -56.33 -22.58
N ALA A 425 11.45 -56.14 -22.00
CA ALA A 425 11.99 -57.08 -21.02
C ALA A 425 13.12 -56.43 -20.18
N LEU A 426 12.82 -56.15 -18.91
CA LEU A 426 13.65 -56.39 -17.73
C LEU A 426 13.03 -55.65 -16.52
N MET A 427 12.09 -56.32 -15.86
CA MET A 427 11.73 -56.02 -14.47
C MET A 427 12.73 -56.74 -13.56
N GLU A 428 13.36 -56.03 -12.61
CA GLU A 428 13.53 -56.46 -11.22
C GLU A 428 14.24 -55.39 -10.37
N GLY A 429 13.76 -55.17 -9.15
CA GLY A 429 14.54 -54.57 -8.04
C GLY A 429 13.98 -53.29 -7.43
N VAL A 430 13.50 -53.39 -6.18
CA VAL A 430 12.90 -52.31 -5.37
C VAL A 430 13.77 -52.01 -4.13
N HIS A 431 14.18 -50.72 -3.99
CA HIS A 431 14.67 -49.92 -2.81
C HIS A 431 16.05 -50.22 -2.14
N PRO A 432 16.73 -49.25 -1.46
CA PRO A 432 16.30 -47.91 -0.95
C PRO A 432 17.27 -46.73 -1.34
N PRO A 433 17.14 -45.47 -0.81
CA PRO A 433 17.68 -44.26 -1.46
C PRO A 433 19.16 -43.98 -1.14
N LEU A 434 19.89 -43.49 -2.15
CA LEU A 434 21.28 -43.08 -2.08
C LEU A 434 21.45 -41.73 -1.36
N SER A 435 22.39 -41.66 -0.43
CA SER A 435 22.89 -40.48 0.27
C SER A 435 23.76 -39.61 -0.64
N LEU A 436 23.76 -38.29 -0.37
CA LEU A 436 24.47 -37.24 -1.11
C LEU A 436 26.01 -37.33 -1.05
N GLU A 437 26.58 -38.33 -0.38
CA GLU A 437 28.03 -38.45 -0.12
C GLU A 437 28.79 -39.32 -1.14
N ASP A 438 28.10 -39.94 -2.12
CA ASP A 438 28.69 -40.92 -3.04
C ASP A 438 28.82 -40.46 -4.52
N LEU A 439 28.85 -39.15 -4.81
CA LEU A 439 29.17 -38.66 -6.17
C LEU A 439 30.66 -38.31 -6.32
N PRO A 440 31.35 -38.76 -7.40
CA PRO A 440 32.77 -38.52 -7.59
C PRO A 440 33.09 -37.04 -7.90
N PRO A 441 34.28 -36.54 -7.51
CA PRO A 441 34.66 -35.14 -7.73
C PRO A 441 34.89 -34.82 -9.22
N SER A 442 34.38 -33.65 -9.65
CA SER A 442 34.45 -33.13 -11.03
C SER A 442 35.89 -32.76 -11.46
N PRO A 443 36.31 -33.07 -12.71
CA PRO A 443 37.70 -33.00 -13.17
C PRO A 443 38.19 -31.59 -13.57
N PHE A 444 37.60 -30.50 -13.08
CA PHE A 444 37.97 -29.13 -13.48
C PHE A 444 38.80 -28.34 -12.46
N LEU A 445 39.38 -28.99 -11.45
CA LEU A 445 40.34 -28.37 -10.54
C LEU A 445 41.68 -29.12 -10.57
N SER A 446 42.58 -28.69 -11.45
CA SER A 446 44.01 -28.97 -11.31
C SER A 446 44.84 -27.75 -11.70
N ALA A 447 45.96 -27.58 -10.99
CA ALA A 447 46.98 -26.53 -11.05
C ALA A 447 46.63 -25.23 -10.31
N ALA A 448 47.35 -24.78 -9.28
CA ALA A 448 48.62 -25.26 -8.73
C ALA A 448 48.78 -24.81 -7.27
N HIS A 449 49.20 -25.75 -6.42
CA HIS A 449 49.86 -25.47 -5.15
C HIS A 449 51.33 -25.15 -5.43
N VAL A 450 51.82 -24.02 -4.92
CA VAL A 450 53.22 -23.91 -4.47
C VAL A 450 53.21 -23.42 -3.03
N ARG A 451 53.90 -24.20 -2.18
CA ARG A 451 54.15 -24.00 -0.75
C ARG A 451 54.82 -22.67 -0.45
N CYS A 452 54.54 -22.10 0.73
CA CYS A 452 55.50 -22.07 1.85
C CYS A 452 54.92 -21.38 3.09
N GLU A 453 55.30 -21.93 4.24
CA GLU A 453 54.95 -21.52 5.59
C GLU A 453 55.57 -20.16 6.00
N GLY A 454 54.92 -19.47 6.94
CA GLY A 454 55.62 -19.01 8.14
C GLY A 454 56.22 -17.59 8.20
N ARG A 455 55.45 -16.72 8.86
CA ARG A 455 55.84 -15.68 9.85
C ARG A 455 56.47 -14.33 9.43
N ASN A 456 55.80 -13.31 9.99
CA ASN A 456 56.27 -12.03 10.55
C ASN A 456 56.93 -11.01 9.63
N THR A 457 56.26 -9.86 9.44
CA THR A 457 56.55 -8.59 10.14
C THR A 457 55.49 -7.53 9.77
N ALA A 458 55.08 -6.72 10.74
CA ALA A 458 54.38 -5.44 10.52
C ALA A 458 55.41 -4.34 10.19
N PRO A 459 55.02 -3.04 10.15
CA PRO A 459 54.07 -2.33 9.29
C PRO A 459 54.84 -1.28 8.42
N PHE A 460 54.17 -0.51 7.56
CA PHE A 460 54.36 0.95 7.31
C PHE A 460 53.81 1.41 5.95
N ASP A 461 52.99 2.48 6.03
CA ASP A 461 52.98 3.69 5.21
C ASP A 461 52.71 3.69 3.68
N LYS A 462 51.59 4.37 3.39
CA LYS A 462 51.48 5.63 2.60
C LYS A 462 51.47 5.62 1.06
N VAL A 463 50.29 6.06 0.59
CA VAL A 463 50.01 7.18 -0.35
C VAL A 463 50.20 6.92 -1.87
N TRP A 464 49.26 7.52 -2.62
CA TRP A 464 49.21 7.83 -4.07
C TRP A 464 48.49 6.81 -4.96
N PHE A 465 47.57 7.16 -5.89
CA PHE A 465 46.85 8.40 -6.20
C PHE A 465 45.70 8.10 -7.21
N SER A 466 44.73 9.01 -7.24
CA SER A 466 43.83 9.45 -8.32
C SER A 466 43.94 8.87 -9.76
N ALA A 467 42.78 8.52 -10.35
CA ALA A 467 42.25 8.95 -11.67
C ALA A 467 41.08 7.99 -12.03
N PHE A 468 39.89 8.41 -12.47
CA PHE A 468 39.62 9.09 -13.73
C PHE A 468 38.31 9.90 -13.67
N LYS A 469 38.43 11.18 -14.02
CA LYS A 469 37.40 11.96 -14.73
C LYS A 469 37.71 11.84 -16.23
N THR A 470 36.69 11.58 -17.02
CA THR A 470 36.44 12.24 -18.31
C THR A 470 34.96 12.22 -18.56
#